data_AF-A0A6N2R6R1-F1
#
_entry.id   AF-A0A6N2R6R1-F1
#
_cell.length_a   1.000
_cell.length_b   1.000
_cell.length_c   1.000
_cell.angle_alpha   90.00
_cell.angle_beta   90.00
_cell.angle_gamma   90.00
#
_symmetry.space_group_name_H-M   'P 1'
#
loop_
_entity.id
_entity.type
_entity.pdbx_description
1 polymer ?
#
loop_
_entity_poly.entity_id
_entity_poly.type
_entity_poly.pdbx_seq_one_letter_code
_entity_poly.pdbx_strand_id
1 'polypeptide(L)'
;MKINAVPAVVIGSGLALTLYTSGGTDHPVNYVILIVSILCMSMFFSVHYLTIYYLLQPYNAGTEIKSGTYRIVMTATYIVCFFLMQQRMPILIFGILTMVFFVLYGIVASILVFRFAPKTFKIRN
;
A
#
# COMPACT_ATOMS: atom_id res chain seq x y z
N MET A 1 -2.01 -2.04 -11.23
CA MET A 1 -1.78 -3.27 -10.43
C MET A 1 -0.86 -4.28 -11.10
N LYS A 2 -0.98 -4.57 -12.41
CA LYS A 2 -0.15 -5.61 -13.08
C LYS A 2 1.36 -5.47 -12.81
N ILE A 3 1.89 -4.24 -12.78
CA ILE A 3 3.32 -3.98 -12.59
C ILE A 3 3.77 -4.25 -11.14
N ASN A 4 3.00 -3.83 -10.13
CA ASN A 4 3.39 -3.99 -8.72
C ASN A 4 3.14 -5.41 -8.16
N ALA A 5 2.35 -6.23 -8.85
CA ALA A 5 2.08 -7.60 -8.43
C ALA A 5 3.33 -8.48 -8.55
N VAL A 6 4.11 -8.34 -9.62
CA VAL A 6 5.31 -9.17 -9.84
C VAL A 6 6.36 -8.97 -8.74
N PRO A 7 6.79 -7.73 -8.41
CA PRO A 7 7.70 -7.50 -7.30
C PRO A 7 7.14 -8.00 -5.96
N ALA A 8 5.84 -7.83 -5.72
CA ALA A 8 5.22 -8.25 -4.47
C ALA A 8 5.22 -9.77 -4.30
N VAL A 9 4.94 -10.53 -5.37
CA VAL A 9 5.04 -11.99 -5.35
C VAL A 9 6.48 -12.42 -5.09
N VAL A 10 7.44 -11.84 -5.81
CA VAL A 10 8.87 -12.18 -5.65
C VAL A 10 9.36 -11.89 -4.23
N ILE A 11 9.00 -10.73 -3.66
CA ILE A 11 9.35 -10.36 -2.29
C ILE A 11 8.65 -11.28 -1.28
N GLY A 12 7.35 -11.52 -1.45
CA GLY A 12 6.58 -12.38 -0.56
C GLY A 12 7.11 -13.81 -0.53
N SER A 13 7.37 -14.41 -1.70
CA SER A 13 7.95 -15.74 -1.79
C SER A 13 9.39 -15.78 -1.26
N GLY A 14 10.19 -14.76 -1.56
CA GLY A 14 11.59 -14.67 -1.08
C GLY A 14 11.67 -14.56 0.44
N LEU A 15 10.79 -13.76 1.06
CA LEU A 15 10.70 -13.65 2.52
C LEU A 15 10.22 -14.95 3.15
N ALA A 16 9.20 -15.59 2.58
CA ALA A 16 8.71 -16.88 3.08
C ALA A 16 9.79 -17.98 2.97
N LEU A 17 10.53 -18.02 1.86
CA LEU A 17 11.64 -18.95 1.67
C LEU A 17 12.75 -18.70 2.69
N THR A 18 13.15 -17.43 2.88
CA THR A 18 14.17 -17.06 3.86
C THR A 18 13.75 -17.47 5.27
N LEU A 19 12.49 -17.24 5.63
CA LEU A 19 11.93 -17.64 6.93
C LEU A 19 11.92 -19.18 7.10
N TYR A 20 11.66 -19.92 6.02
CA TYR A 20 11.67 -21.38 6.02
C TYR A 20 13.08 -21.93 6.19
N THR A 21 14.04 -21.45 5.39
CA THR A 21 15.43 -21.93 5.42
C THR A 21 16.17 -21.56 6.71
N SER A 22 15.75 -20.48 7.38
CA SER A 22 16.32 -20.06 8.66
C SER A 22 15.70 -20.77 9.88
N GLY A 23 14.64 -21.57 9.68
CA GLY A 23 13.90 -22.19 10.79
C GLY A 23 13.18 -21.17 11.69
N GLY A 24 12.82 -19.99 11.15
CA GLY A 24 12.30 -18.88 11.95
C GLY A 24 10.87 -19.06 12.49
N THR A 25 10.15 -20.12 12.09
CA THR A 25 8.84 -20.47 12.64
C THR A 25 8.48 -21.93 12.36
N ASP A 26 7.83 -22.59 13.33
CA ASP A 26 7.30 -23.95 13.16
C ASP A 26 5.85 -23.95 12.64
N HIS A 27 5.20 -22.79 12.57
CA HIS A 27 3.80 -22.67 12.20
C HIS A 27 3.67 -22.40 10.69
N PRO A 28 3.20 -23.37 9.89
CA PRO A 28 3.16 -23.23 8.42
C PRO A 28 2.23 -22.10 7.95
N VAL A 29 1.24 -21.72 8.77
CA VAL A 29 0.34 -20.59 8.50
C VAL A 29 1.07 -19.25 8.36
N ASN A 30 2.21 -19.08 9.03
CA ASN A 30 2.96 -17.82 9.01
C ASN A 30 3.57 -17.54 7.63
N TYR A 31 3.94 -18.56 6.87
CA TYR A 31 4.45 -18.38 5.50
C TYR A 31 3.37 -17.83 4.57
N VAL A 32 2.16 -18.39 4.65
CA VAL A 32 1.03 -17.94 3.85
C VAL A 32 0.64 -16.52 4.24
N ILE A 33 0.55 -16.24 5.55
CA ILE A 33 0.22 -14.90 6.06
C ILE A 33 1.23 -13.88 5.59
N LEU A 34 2.52 -14.21 5.59
CA LEU A 34 3.58 -13.32 5.12
C LEU A 34 3.37 -12.97 3.64
N ILE A 35 3.18 -13.97 2.77
CA ILE A 35 2.94 -13.75 1.32
C ILE A 35 1.70 -12.87 1.11
N VAL A 36 0.58 -13.21 1.75
CA VAL A 36 -0.67 -12.46 1.61
C VAL A 36 -0.52 -11.03 2.11
N SER A 37 0.20 -10.81 3.21
CA SER A 37 0.44 -9.46 3.76
C SER A 37 1.24 -8.58 2.79
N ILE A 38 2.27 -9.13 2.14
CA ILE A 38 3.04 -8.40 1.12
C ILE A 38 2.15 -8.03 -0.08
N LEU A 39 1.28 -8.94 -0.53
CA LEU A 39 0.33 -8.67 -1.59
C LEU A 39 -0.67 -7.57 -1.20
N CYS A 40 -1.22 -7.63 0.02
CA CYS A 40 -2.10 -6.59 0.56
C CYS A 40 -1.41 -5.23 0.64
N MET A 41 -0.15 -5.17 1.07
CA MET A 41 0.61 -3.90 1.06
C MET A 41 0.82 -3.36 -0.35
N SER A 42 1.17 -4.20 -1.32
CA SER A 42 1.31 -3.79 -2.72
C SER A 42 0.00 -3.23 -3.29
N MET A 43 -1.13 -3.87 -2.94
CA MET A 43 -2.45 -3.39 -3.29
C MET A 43 -2.78 -2.06 -2.62
N PHE A 44 -2.51 -1.94 -1.31
CA PHE A 44 -2.71 -0.71 -0.55
C PHE A 44 -1.98 0.47 -1.19
N PHE A 45 -0.67 0.37 -1.44
CA PHE A 45 0.10 1.48 -2.03
C PHE A 45 -0.40 1.84 -3.43
N SER A 46 -0.84 0.85 -4.21
CA SER A 46 -1.42 1.09 -5.54
C SER A 46 -2.75 1.85 -5.45
N VAL A 47 -3.66 1.42 -4.57
CA VAL A 47 -4.97 2.07 -4.36
C VAL A 47 -4.80 3.45 -3.75
N HIS A 48 -3.91 3.60 -2.78
CA HIS A 48 -3.59 4.86 -2.14
C HIS A 48 -3.09 5.89 -3.15
N TYR A 49 -2.12 5.51 -3.99
CA TYR A 49 -1.63 6.38 -5.06
C TYR A 49 -2.75 6.82 -6.01
N LEU A 50 -3.57 5.88 -6.48
CA LEU A 50 -4.70 6.19 -7.38
C LEU A 50 -5.73 7.10 -6.70
N THR A 51 -6.02 6.85 -5.43
CA THR A 51 -6.98 7.65 -4.65
C THR A 51 -6.52 9.09 -4.58
N ILE A 52 -5.27 9.34 -4.23
CA ILE A 52 -4.72 10.70 -4.16
C ILE A 52 -4.67 11.32 -5.56
N TYR A 53 -4.30 10.53 -6.58
CA TYR A 53 -4.30 10.99 -7.98
C TYR A 53 -5.69 11.49 -8.41
N TYR A 54 -6.75 10.72 -8.16
CA TYR A 54 -8.12 11.12 -8.53
C TYR A 54 -8.65 12.29 -7.70
N LEU A 55 -8.28 12.38 -6.42
CA LEU A 55 -8.77 13.44 -5.54
C LEU A 55 -8.03 14.76 -5.73
N LEU A 56 -6.71 14.75 -5.98
CA LEU A 56 -5.89 15.95 -6.00
C LEU A 56 -5.41 16.37 -7.39
N GLN A 57 -5.47 15.47 -8.38
CA GLN A 57 -4.96 15.67 -9.74
C GLN A 57 -3.63 16.44 -9.78
N PRO A 58 -2.54 15.85 -9.28
CA PRO A 58 -1.30 16.57 -9.00
C PRO A 58 -0.48 16.92 -10.25
N TYR A 59 -0.77 16.27 -11.38
CA TYR A 59 -0.03 16.38 -12.63
C TYR A 59 -0.70 17.35 -13.60
N ASN A 60 0.10 18.17 -14.28
CA ASN A 60 -0.32 18.97 -15.43
C ASN A 60 -0.21 18.15 -16.75
N ALA A 61 -0.58 18.77 -17.87
CA ALA A 61 -0.47 18.15 -19.20
C ALA A 61 0.97 17.73 -19.56
N GLY A 62 1.98 18.41 -18.99
CA GLY A 62 3.41 18.08 -19.13
C GLY A 62 3.92 17.03 -18.14
N THR A 63 3.05 16.37 -17.36
CA THR A 63 3.40 15.38 -16.32
C THR A 63 4.24 15.92 -15.15
N GLU A 64 4.27 17.24 -14.97
CA GLU A 64 4.93 17.89 -13.84
C GLU A 64 4.04 17.88 -12.60
N ILE A 65 4.65 17.63 -11.43
CA ILE A 65 3.95 17.67 -10.14
C ILE A 65 3.83 19.14 -9.70
N LYS A 66 2.62 19.69 -9.69
CA LYS A 66 2.32 21.07 -9.23
C LYS A 66 1.67 21.12 -7.84
N SER A 67 1.08 20.02 -7.36
CA SER A 67 0.32 20.01 -6.11
C SER A 67 1.23 19.83 -4.88
N GLY A 68 1.33 20.88 -4.06
CA GLY A 68 2.00 20.82 -2.75
C GLY A 68 1.30 19.85 -1.79
N THR A 69 -0.03 19.81 -1.81
CA THR A 69 -0.83 18.88 -1.00
C THR A 69 -0.51 17.43 -1.32
N TYR A 70 -0.34 17.09 -2.60
CA TYR A 70 0.08 15.75 -3.01
C TYR A 70 1.43 15.35 -2.40
N ARG A 71 2.42 16.25 -2.44
CA ARG A 71 3.72 15.98 -1.81
C ARG A 71 3.59 15.74 -0.32
N ILE A 72 2.83 16.56 0.40
CA ILE A 72 2.62 16.43 1.84
C ILE A 72 1.99 15.06 2.18
N VAL A 73 0.92 14.67 1.46
CA VAL A 73 0.22 13.40 1.74
C VAL A 73 1.13 12.19 1.45
N MET A 74 1.88 12.22 0.35
CA MET A 74 2.83 11.15 0.04
C MET A 74 3.94 11.07 1.09
N THR A 75 4.55 12.19 1.46
CA THR A 75 5.59 12.23 2.50
C THR A 75 5.07 11.75 3.84
N ALA A 76 3.87 12.17 4.25
CA ALA A 76 3.26 11.72 5.50
C ALA A 76 3.07 10.19 5.52
N THR A 77 2.63 9.61 4.39
CA THR A 77 2.46 8.16 4.26
C THR A 77 3.79 7.42 4.44
N TYR A 78 4.87 7.89 3.81
CA TYR A 78 6.19 7.30 4.00
C TYR A 78 6.73 7.45 5.42
N ILE A 79 6.48 8.59 6.09
CA ILE A 79 6.86 8.78 7.50
C ILE A 79 6.15 7.75 8.39
N VAL A 80 4.85 7.53 8.19
CA VAL A 80 4.10 6.50 8.94
C VAL A 80 4.69 5.12 8.70
N CYS A 81 4.96 4.76 7.44
CA CYS A 81 5.59 3.47 7.12
C CYS A 81 6.98 3.31 7.76
N PHE A 82 7.78 4.38 7.79
CA PHE A 82 9.09 4.36 8.44
C PHE A 82 8.99 4.06 9.93
N PHE A 83 8.05 4.67 10.65
CA PHE A 83 7.83 4.36 12.06
C PHE A 83 7.35 2.92 12.28
N LEU A 84 6.45 2.42 11.42
CA LEU A 84 5.98 1.04 11.49
C LEU A 84 7.10 0.02 11.24
N MET A 85 8.06 0.32 10.37
CA MET A 85 9.23 -0.53 10.14
C MET A 85 10.11 -0.71 11.38
N GLN A 86 10.13 0.26 12.29
CA GLN A 86 10.90 0.16 13.53
C GLN A 86 10.24 -0.76 14.56
N GLN A 87 8.95 -1.06 14.40
CA GLN A 87 8.21 -1.89 15.35
C GLN A 87 8.46 -3.37 15.08
N ARG A 88 8.91 -4.09 16.11
CA ARG A 88 9.04 -5.55 16.07
C ARG A 88 7.71 -6.19 16.43
N MET A 89 7.00 -6.72 15.45
CA MET A 89 5.68 -7.37 15.65
C MET A 89 5.71 -8.85 15.26
N PRO A 90 4.94 -9.71 15.96
CA PRO A 90 4.71 -11.09 15.51
C PRO A 90 4.02 -11.14 14.15
N ILE A 91 4.39 -12.11 13.31
CA ILE A 91 3.90 -12.25 11.92
C ILE A 91 2.36 -12.33 11.87
N LEU A 92 1.74 -13.06 12.80
CA LEU A 92 0.28 -13.18 12.89
C LEU A 92 -0.40 -11.83 13.10
N ILE A 93 0.07 -11.06 14.08
CA ILE A 93 -0.49 -9.74 14.41
C ILE A 93 -0.28 -8.79 13.25
N PHE A 94 0.93 -8.77 12.68
CA PHE A 94 1.24 -7.96 11.51
C PHE A 94 0.30 -8.26 10.34
N GLY A 95 0.06 -9.54 10.04
CA GLY A 95 -0.79 -9.93 8.94
C GLY A 95 -2.26 -9.54 9.14
N ILE A 96 -2.81 -9.79 10.33
CA ILE A 96 -4.19 -9.41 10.66
C ILE A 96 -4.36 -7.89 10.55
N LEU A 97 -3.46 -7.11 11.17
CA LEU A 97 -3.52 -5.65 11.12
C LEU A 97 -3.43 -5.13 9.68
N THR A 98 -2.52 -5.69 8.88
CA THR A 98 -2.34 -5.29 7.47
C THR A 98 -3.60 -5.58 6.64
N MET A 99 -4.21 -6.76 6.81
CA MET A 99 -5.43 -7.13 6.08
C MET A 99 -6.61 -6.25 6.49
N VAL A 100 -6.83 -6.08 7.79
CA VAL A 100 -7.92 -5.23 8.33
C VAL A 100 -7.74 -3.79 7.84
N PHE A 101 -6.53 -3.24 7.97
CA PHE A 101 -6.22 -1.90 7.50
C PHE A 101 -6.46 -1.74 6.00
N PHE A 102 -6.00 -2.69 5.18
CA PHE A 102 -6.21 -2.66 3.74
C PHE A 102 -7.69 -2.66 3.37
N VAL A 103 -8.50 -3.54 3.98
CA VAL A 103 -9.94 -3.63 3.71
C VAL A 103 -10.64 -2.32 4.11
N LEU A 104 -10.41 -1.84 5.33
CA LEU A 104 -11.00 -0.58 5.80
C LEU A 104 -10.59 0.60 4.93
N TYR A 105 -9.30 0.70 4.61
CA TYR A 105 -8.80 1.75 3.73
C TYR A 105 -9.41 1.66 2.34
N GLY A 106 -9.55 0.45 1.76
CA GLY A 106 -10.16 0.22 0.46
C GLY A 106 -11.62 0.69 0.40
N ILE A 107 -12.39 0.43 1.46
CA ILE A 107 -13.78 0.92 1.59
C ILE A 107 -13.79 2.45 1.62
N VAL A 108 -13.00 3.07 2.49
CA VAL A 108 -12.93 4.54 2.63
C VAL A 108 -12.46 5.20 1.33
N ALA A 109 -11.42 4.65 0.70
CA ALA A 109 -10.87 5.13 -0.57
C ALA A 109 -11.93 5.07 -1.68
N SER A 110 -12.67 3.95 -1.78
CA SER A 110 -13.73 3.82 -2.76
C SER A 110 -14.81 4.89 -2.56
N ILE A 111 -15.29 5.06 -1.32
CA ILE A 111 -16.30 6.09 -0.99
C ILE A 111 -15.80 7.49 -1.35
N LEU A 112 -14.55 7.82 -0.99
CA LEU A 112 -13.96 9.12 -1.28
C LEU A 112 -13.84 9.37 -2.79
N VAL A 113 -13.33 8.39 -3.54
CA VAL A 113 -13.19 8.50 -5.00
C VAL A 113 -14.56 8.69 -5.66
N PHE A 114 -15.55 7.84 -5.36
CA PHE A 114 -16.88 7.97 -5.94
C PHE A 114 -17.55 9.32 -5.65
N ARG A 115 -17.34 9.87 -4.44
CA ARG A 115 -17.97 11.12 -4.03
C ARG A 115 -17.26 12.37 -4.56
N PHE A 116 -15.93 12.37 -4.58
CA PHE A 116 -15.15 13.59 -4.80
C PHE A 116 -14.41 13.62 -6.14
N ALA A 117 -13.99 12.48 -6.69
CA ALA A 117 -13.30 12.44 -7.99
C ALA A 117 -14.07 13.17 -9.13
N PRO A 118 -15.41 13.01 -9.31
CA PRO A 118 -16.10 13.73 -10.38
C PRO A 118 -16.08 15.26 -10.21
N LYS A 119 -15.83 15.77 -8.99
CA LYS A 119 -15.78 17.21 -8.70
C LYS A 119 -14.36 17.77 -8.79
N THR A 120 -13.35 16.95 -8.53
CA THR A 120 -11.93 17.36 -8.47
C THR A 120 -11.16 17.07 -9.75
N PHE A 121 -11.65 16.20 -10.63
CA PHE A 121 -10.97 15.83 -11.87
C PHE A 121 -11.13 16.91 -12.95
N LYS A 122 -10.19 17.87 -12.97
CA LYS A 122 -10.03 18.89 -14.02
C LYS A 122 -8.57 18.96 -14.44
N ILE A 123 -8.31 18.79 -15.73
CA ILE A 123 -6.97 18.94 -16.32
C ILE A 123 -6.50 20.38 -16.08
N ARG A 124 -5.41 20.54 -15.34
CA ARG A 124 -4.72 21.81 -15.17
C ARG A 124 -3.75 21.98 -16.35
N ASN A 125 -4.03 23.00 -17.18
CA ASN A 125 -3.09 23.48 -18.20
C ASN A 125 -1.84 24.08 -17.54
#